data_AF-A0A958WUN7-F1
#
_entry.id   AF-A0A958WUN7-F1
#
_cell.length_a   1.000
_cell.length_b   1.000
_cell.length_c   1.000
_cell.angle_alpha   90.00
_cell.angle_beta   90.00
_cell.angle_gamma   90.00
#
_symmetry.space_group_name_H-M   'P 1'
#
loop_
_entity.id
_entity.type
_entity.pdbx_description
1 polymer ?
#
loop_
_entity_poly.entity_id
_entity_poly.type
_entity_poly.pdbx_seq_one_letter_code
_entity_poly.pdbx_strand_id
1 'polypeptide(L)'
;MTGARKHPGYFWLAFEWSNLVSTCFDCNKIGKGKGNRFPLLGGEANRLSTPPLSQNGSGLDVNELRPDHPQLSKERPYLLHPEFDIPEICFAFDNEGLMSGIDAEGRGKETIKICNLNRKNLKYRRQKALEFFVIPIRNAMQAFDAGGFDNNQLLLFLKFTFQRFEDWGQPKEEYSLFGKFAFENFSSLVLTLLPKGYRAVIEEAFRRFQLGQL
;
A
#
# COMPACT_ATOMS: atom_id res chain seq x y z
N MET A 1 23.99 -17.22 -20.86
CA MET A 1 24.05 -18.66 -20.50
C MET A 1 22.74 -19.00 -19.80
N THR A 2 21.81 -19.67 -20.48
CA THR A 2 20.51 -20.06 -19.91
C THR A 2 20.56 -21.52 -19.49
N GLY A 3 20.75 -21.77 -18.18
CA GLY A 3 20.51 -23.08 -17.61
C GLY A 3 19.06 -23.50 -17.87
N ALA A 4 18.84 -24.78 -18.15
CA ALA A 4 17.52 -25.36 -18.36
C ALA A 4 16.55 -24.91 -17.26
N ARG A 5 15.41 -24.32 -17.62
CA ARG A 5 14.39 -23.92 -16.65
C ARG A 5 13.81 -25.20 -16.05
N LYS A 6 13.96 -25.39 -14.72
CA LYS A 6 13.40 -26.53 -13.97
C LYS A 6 11.87 -26.56 -13.94
N HIS A 7 11.19 -25.52 -14.43
CA HIS A 7 9.74 -25.44 -14.51
C HIS A 7 9.30 -24.92 -15.90
N PRO A 8 8.18 -25.41 -16.46
CA PRO A 8 7.65 -24.92 -17.73
C PRO A 8 7.17 -23.45 -17.65
N GLY A 9 6.94 -22.94 -16.43
CA GLY A 9 6.48 -21.57 -16.16
C GLY A 9 4.97 -21.45 -16.21
N TYR A 10 4.43 -20.34 -15.72
CA TYR A 10 2.99 -20.12 -15.52
C TYR A 10 2.23 -19.68 -16.78
N PHE A 11 2.53 -20.26 -17.94
CA PHE A 11 1.89 -19.83 -19.19
C PHE A 11 0.36 -19.99 -19.14
N TRP A 12 -0.15 -20.97 -18.38
CA TRP A 12 -1.57 -21.22 -18.20
C TRP A 12 -2.30 -20.14 -17.39
N LEU A 13 -1.62 -19.47 -16.45
CA LEU A 13 -2.24 -18.39 -15.66
C LEU A 13 -2.59 -17.16 -16.51
N ALA A 14 -1.97 -17.01 -17.69
CA ALA A 14 -2.27 -15.91 -18.60
C ALA A 14 -3.69 -15.98 -19.19
N PHE A 15 -4.37 -17.12 -19.09
CA PHE A 15 -5.74 -17.31 -19.60
C PHE A 15 -6.83 -16.97 -18.58
N GLU A 16 -6.47 -16.50 -17.39
CA GLU A 16 -7.41 -16.07 -16.35
C GLU A 16 -7.23 -14.57 -16.05
N TRP A 17 -8.31 -13.80 -16.18
CA TRP A 17 -8.29 -12.34 -16.08
C TRP A 17 -7.86 -11.84 -14.70
N SER A 18 -8.26 -12.52 -13.64
CA SER A 18 -7.87 -12.17 -12.26
C SER A 18 -6.39 -12.39 -11.97
N ASN A 19 -5.64 -13.06 -12.85
CA ASN A 19 -4.16 -13.12 -12.79
C ASN A 19 -3.47 -11.91 -13.48
N LEU A 20 -4.22 -11.03 -14.15
CA LEU A 20 -3.69 -9.92 -14.93
C LEU A 20 -3.88 -8.59 -14.21
N VAL A 21 -2.81 -8.10 -13.57
CA VAL A 21 -2.82 -6.81 -12.88
C VAL A 21 -2.24 -5.70 -13.76
N SER A 22 -2.99 -4.62 -13.94
CA SER A 22 -2.50 -3.41 -14.61
C SER A 22 -1.40 -2.75 -13.76
N THR A 23 -0.22 -2.53 -14.35
CA THR A 23 0.94 -2.01 -13.62
C THR A 23 1.73 -1.01 -14.44
N CYS A 24 2.39 -0.08 -13.75
CA CYS A 24 3.29 0.89 -14.38
C CYS A 24 4.51 0.21 -14.99
N PHE A 25 5.14 0.84 -16.00
CA PHE A 25 6.37 0.31 -16.61
C PHE A 25 7.45 -0.03 -15.58
N ASP A 26 7.74 0.89 -14.65
CA ASP A 26 8.75 0.67 -13.61
C ASP A 26 8.41 -0.48 -12.67
N CYS A 27 7.10 -0.65 -12.39
CA CYS A 27 6.56 -1.67 -11.51
C CYS A 27 6.76 -3.06 -12.11
N ASN A 28 6.57 -3.20 -13.43
CA ASN A 28 6.72 -4.46 -14.17
C ASN A 28 8.14 -4.69 -14.73
N LYS A 29 9.04 -3.70 -14.62
CA LYS A 29 10.37 -3.74 -15.24
C LYS A 29 11.28 -4.83 -14.65
N ILE A 30 11.84 -5.68 -15.51
CA ILE A 30 12.85 -6.67 -15.12
C ILE A 30 14.08 -5.97 -14.52
N GLY A 31 14.52 -6.45 -13.35
CA GLY A 31 15.70 -5.96 -12.63
C GLY A 31 15.49 -4.69 -11.80
N LYS A 32 14.37 -3.96 -11.96
CA LYS A 32 14.06 -2.73 -11.20
C LYS A 32 12.67 -2.71 -10.54
N GLY A 33 11.79 -3.62 -10.93
CA GLY A 33 10.46 -3.90 -10.36
C GLY A 33 10.16 -5.39 -10.51
N LYS A 34 8.92 -5.84 -10.28
CA LYS A 34 8.55 -7.26 -10.13
C LYS A 34 9.17 -8.18 -11.20
N GLY A 35 8.92 -7.89 -12.48
CA GLY A 35 9.34 -8.72 -13.60
C GLY A 35 8.84 -10.17 -13.48
N ASN A 36 9.69 -11.13 -13.86
CA ASN A 36 9.39 -12.56 -13.85
C ASN A 36 9.62 -13.26 -12.50
N ARG A 37 9.65 -12.51 -11.38
CA ARG A 37 9.89 -13.06 -10.04
C ARG A 37 8.57 -13.49 -9.40
N PHE A 38 8.52 -14.76 -8.99
CA PHE A 38 7.40 -15.39 -8.29
C PHE A 38 7.93 -16.32 -7.17
N PRO A 39 8.58 -15.75 -6.12
CA PRO A 39 9.12 -16.55 -5.04
C PRO A 39 8.02 -17.06 -4.11
N LEU A 40 8.22 -18.27 -3.59
CA LEU A 40 7.25 -19.00 -2.77
C LEU A 40 7.78 -19.18 -1.34
N LEU A 41 6.89 -19.09 -0.35
CA LEU A 41 7.18 -19.52 1.00
C LEU A 41 7.36 -21.04 0.99
N GLY A 42 8.46 -21.54 1.56
CA GLY A 42 8.83 -22.96 1.50
C GLY A 42 9.60 -23.36 0.23
N GLY A 43 9.81 -22.44 -0.71
CA GLY A 43 10.68 -22.63 -1.86
C GLY A 43 10.02 -23.35 -3.05
N GLU A 44 10.85 -23.73 -4.02
CA GLU A 44 10.41 -24.27 -5.32
C GLU A 44 9.66 -25.60 -5.24
N ALA A 45 9.75 -26.33 -4.12
CA ALA A 45 9.02 -27.59 -3.91
C ALA A 45 7.49 -27.38 -3.87
N ASN A 46 7.03 -26.18 -3.49
CA ASN A 46 5.62 -25.82 -3.48
C ASN A 46 5.11 -25.35 -4.85
N ARG A 47 5.98 -25.22 -5.85
CA ARG A 47 5.61 -24.69 -7.17
C ARG A 47 4.80 -25.72 -7.94
N LEU A 48 3.63 -25.31 -8.41
CA LEU A 48 2.84 -26.10 -9.35
C LEU A 48 3.52 -26.11 -10.71
N SER A 49 3.80 -27.32 -11.20
CA SER A 49 4.49 -27.55 -12.47
C SER A 49 3.56 -27.99 -13.59
N THR A 50 2.33 -28.39 -13.25
CA THR A 50 1.32 -28.89 -14.19
C THR A 50 0.09 -27.98 -14.20
N PRO A 51 -0.39 -27.53 -15.37
CA PRO A 51 -1.64 -26.80 -15.47
C PRO A 51 -2.83 -27.69 -15.09
N PRO A 52 -3.88 -27.13 -14.46
CA PRO A 52 -5.12 -27.87 -14.25
C PRO A 52 -5.81 -28.10 -15.60
N LEU A 53 -6.19 -29.35 -15.86
CA LEU A 53 -6.87 -29.76 -17.09
C LEU A 53 -8.34 -30.03 -16.82
N SER A 54 -9.19 -29.77 -17.80
CA SER A 54 -10.61 -30.11 -17.76
C SER A 54 -10.80 -31.63 -17.58
N GLN A 55 -11.97 -32.05 -17.07
CA GLN A 55 -12.26 -33.47 -16.80
C GLN A 55 -12.04 -34.41 -18.00
N ASN A 56 -12.22 -33.92 -19.22
CA ASN A 56 -12.02 -34.65 -20.46
C ASN A 56 -10.60 -34.51 -21.04
N GLY A 57 -9.70 -33.78 -20.37
CA GLY A 57 -8.32 -33.55 -20.78
C GLY A 57 -8.13 -32.69 -22.03
N SER A 58 -9.19 -32.11 -22.59
CA SER A 58 -9.14 -31.38 -23.87
C SER A 58 -8.74 -29.91 -23.73
N GLY A 59 -8.58 -29.38 -22.52
CA GLY A 59 -8.27 -27.98 -22.28
C GLY A 59 -7.89 -27.68 -20.82
N LEU A 60 -7.72 -26.40 -20.51
CA LEU A 60 -7.47 -25.92 -19.15
C LEU A 60 -8.79 -25.89 -18.35
N ASP A 61 -8.75 -26.25 -17.07
CA ASP A 61 -9.84 -25.91 -16.16
C ASP A 61 -9.64 -24.47 -15.66
N VAL A 62 -10.33 -23.54 -16.31
CA VAL A 62 -10.22 -22.10 -16.01
C VAL A 62 -10.66 -21.75 -14.58
N ASN A 63 -11.52 -22.55 -13.95
CA ASN A 63 -11.94 -22.28 -12.57
C ASN A 63 -10.80 -22.52 -11.58
N GLU A 64 -9.93 -23.49 -11.89
CA GLU A 64 -8.75 -23.79 -11.07
C GLU A 64 -7.59 -22.79 -11.27
N LEU A 65 -7.70 -21.88 -12.24
CA LEU A 65 -6.69 -20.86 -12.56
C LEU A 65 -6.84 -19.58 -11.74
N ARG A 66 -7.97 -19.40 -11.04
CA ARG A 66 -8.21 -18.19 -10.25
C ARG A 66 -7.22 -18.09 -9.08
N PRO A 67 -6.66 -16.90 -8.76
CA PRO A 67 -5.70 -16.73 -7.66
C PRO A 67 -6.21 -17.22 -6.29
N ASP A 68 -7.53 -17.12 -6.07
CA ASP A 68 -8.22 -17.56 -4.84
C ASP A 68 -8.55 -19.07 -4.83
N HIS A 69 -8.21 -19.80 -5.90
CA HIS A 69 -8.47 -21.23 -5.97
C HIS A 69 -7.56 -22.01 -4.99
N PRO A 70 -8.09 -22.98 -4.21
CA PRO A 70 -7.32 -23.69 -3.19
C PRO A 70 -6.04 -24.38 -3.69
N GLN A 71 -5.98 -24.77 -4.96
CA GLN A 71 -4.78 -25.36 -5.54
C GLN A 71 -3.64 -24.34 -5.64
N LEU A 72 -3.90 -23.12 -6.12
CA LEU A 72 -2.89 -22.07 -6.24
C LEU A 72 -2.45 -21.56 -4.87
N SER A 73 -3.36 -21.54 -3.88
CA SER A 73 -3.03 -21.12 -2.51
C SER A 73 -1.96 -22.01 -1.85
N LYS A 74 -1.80 -23.26 -2.29
CA LYS A 74 -0.75 -24.18 -1.79
C LYS A 74 0.66 -23.68 -2.10
N GLU A 75 0.84 -22.87 -3.15
CA GLU A 75 2.14 -22.31 -3.48
C GLU A 75 2.65 -21.34 -2.42
N ARG A 76 1.74 -20.70 -1.66
CA ARG A 76 2.03 -19.68 -0.65
C ARG A 76 3.01 -18.61 -1.19
N PRO A 77 2.58 -17.73 -2.11
CA PRO A 77 3.48 -16.75 -2.71
C PRO A 77 3.93 -15.68 -1.70
N TYR A 78 5.20 -15.25 -1.79
CA TYR A 78 5.70 -14.10 -1.02
C TYR A 78 5.06 -12.78 -1.47
N LEU A 79 4.72 -12.68 -2.76
CA LEU A 79 4.06 -11.50 -3.29
C LEU A 79 2.63 -11.43 -2.77
N LEU A 80 2.26 -10.24 -2.30
CA LEU A 80 0.86 -9.91 -1.99
C LEU A 80 0.10 -9.65 -3.30
N HIS A 81 -1.09 -10.23 -3.41
CA HIS A 81 -2.02 -10.00 -4.49
C HIS A 81 -2.90 -8.79 -4.15
N PRO A 82 -2.88 -7.72 -4.99
CA PRO A 82 -3.55 -6.46 -4.66
C PRO A 82 -5.08 -6.57 -4.53
N GLU A 83 -5.69 -7.61 -5.10
CA GLU A 83 -7.15 -7.84 -5.07
C GLU A 83 -7.62 -8.83 -3.98
N PHE A 84 -6.72 -9.68 -3.46
CA PHE A 84 -7.11 -10.77 -2.54
C PHE A 84 -6.45 -10.66 -1.17
N ASP A 85 -5.27 -10.03 -1.07
CA ASP A 85 -4.61 -9.80 0.21
C ASP A 85 -5.04 -8.46 0.82
N ILE A 86 -5.02 -8.40 2.15
CA ILE A 86 -5.32 -7.19 2.92
C ILE A 86 -3.98 -6.46 3.18
N PRO A 87 -3.66 -5.37 2.49
CA PRO A 87 -2.35 -4.71 2.62
C PRO A 87 -2.14 -4.03 3.97
N GLU A 88 -3.19 -3.60 4.66
CA GLU A 88 -3.14 -2.86 5.93
C GLU A 88 -2.49 -3.66 7.06
N ILE A 89 -2.64 -4.98 7.06
CA ILE A 89 -2.01 -5.85 8.06
C ILE A 89 -0.57 -6.24 7.69
N CYS A 90 -0.14 -5.90 6.47
CA CYS A 90 1.16 -6.28 5.93
C CYS A 90 2.17 -5.13 5.90
N PHE A 91 1.70 -3.88 5.90
CA PHE A 91 2.53 -2.71 5.68
C PHE A 91 2.39 -1.65 6.76
N ALA A 92 3.51 -0.99 7.06
CA ALA A 92 3.58 0.23 7.86
C ALA A 92 4.42 1.29 7.14
N PHE A 93 4.29 2.54 7.57
CA PHE A 93 5.02 3.68 6.99
C PHE A 93 5.66 4.57 8.06
N ASP A 94 6.72 5.27 7.67
CA ASP A 94 7.25 6.41 8.43
C ASP A 94 6.82 7.75 7.81
N ASN A 95 7.16 8.84 8.50
CA ASN A 95 6.89 10.21 8.07
C ASN A 95 7.78 10.67 6.88
N GLU A 96 8.84 9.94 6.53
CA GLU A 96 9.60 10.13 5.29
C GLU A 96 9.07 9.28 4.12
N GLY A 97 7.93 8.60 4.29
CA GLY A 97 7.30 7.79 3.25
C GLY A 97 8.02 6.48 2.95
N LEU A 98 8.91 6.00 3.82
CA LEU A 98 9.45 4.64 3.75
C LEU A 98 8.34 3.65 4.10
N MET A 99 8.26 2.55 3.35
CA MET A 99 7.34 1.44 3.63
C MET A 99 8.10 0.28 4.27
N SER A 100 7.50 -0.34 5.30
CA SER A 100 8.04 -1.50 6.01
C SER A 100 7.04 -2.65 5.98
N GLY A 101 7.53 -3.88 5.88
CA GLY A 101 6.70 -5.09 6.00
C GLY A 101 6.58 -5.52 7.46
N ILE A 102 5.36 -5.73 7.94
CA ILE A 102 5.05 -5.98 9.36
C ILE A 102 4.34 -7.32 9.62
N ASP A 103 3.96 -8.05 8.56
CA ASP A 103 3.31 -9.35 8.71
C ASP A 103 4.29 -10.43 9.19
N ALA A 104 3.78 -11.36 10.00
CA ALA A 104 4.58 -12.43 10.61
C ALA A 104 5.23 -13.37 9.58
N GLU A 105 4.62 -13.53 8.39
CA GLU A 105 5.13 -14.39 7.33
C GLU A 105 6.23 -13.73 6.49
N GLY A 106 6.45 -12.41 6.65
CA GLY A 106 7.44 -11.65 5.91
C GLY A 106 7.07 -11.38 4.44
N ARG A 107 5.81 -11.60 4.04
CA ARG A 107 5.29 -11.35 2.69
C ARG A 107 5.38 -9.89 2.30
N GLY A 108 5.03 -8.97 3.21
CA GLY A 108 5.14 -7.53 3.00
C GLY A 108 6.59 -7.11 2.74
N LYS A 109 7.53 -7.62 3.54
CA LYS A 109 8.97 -7.32 3.38
C LYS A 109 9.48 -7.77 2.01
N GLU A 110 9.18 -9.00 1.60
CA GLU A 110 9.60 -9.50 0.29
C GLU A 110 8.84 -8.79 -0.86
N THR A 111 7.57 -8.44 -0.69
CA THR A 111 6.82 -7.64 -1.67
C THR A 111 7.46 -6.27 -1.90
N ILE A 112 7.85 -5.56 -0.84
CA ILE A 112 8.56 -4.27 -0.93
C ILE A 112 9.86 -4.41 -1.72
N LYS A 113 10.64 -5.44 -1.40
CA LYS A 113 11.94 -5.71 -2.02
C LYS A 113 11.80 -6.12 -3.49
N ILE A 114 10.87 -7.03 -3.80
CA ILE A 114 10.64 -7.52 -5.15
C ILE A 114 10.07 -6.40 -6.02
N CYS A 115 9.03 -5.71 -5.58
CA CYS A 115 8.42 -4.64 -6.36
C CYS A 115 9.20 -3.32 -6.28
N ASN A 116 10.31 -3.28 -5.51
CA ASN A 116 11.14 -2.09 -5.30
C ASN A 116 10.32 -0.88 -4.83
N LEU A 117 9.43 -1.11 -3.87
CA LEU A 117 8.47 -0.11 -3.41
C LEU A 117 9.14 1.05 -2.67
N ASN A 118 10.38 0.92 -2.21
CA ASN A 118 11.15 2.00 -1.58
C ASN A 118 12.15 2.68 -2.53
N ARG A 119 11.98 2.55 -3.85
CA ARG A 119 12.79 3.31 -4.82
C ARG A 119 12.69 4.82 -4.57
N LYS A 120 13.80 5.53 -4.74
CA LYS A 120 13.98 6.95 -4.36
C LYS A 120 12.80 7.86 -4.74
N ASN A 121 12.35 7.80 -6.00
CA ASN A 121 11.26 8.65 -6.48
C ASN A 121 9.91 8.32 -5.80
N LEU A 122 9.61 7.02 -5.59
CA LEU A 122 8.35 6.60 -4.97
C LEU A 122 8.30 6.99 -3.49
N LYS A 123 9.40 6.79 -2.74
CA LYS A 123 9.53 7.28 -1.37
C LYS A 123 9.33 8.80 -1.29
N TYR A 124 10.03 9.54 -2.14
CA TYR A 124 9.91 11.00 -2.21
C TYR A 124 8.48 11.47 -2.50
N ARG A 125 7.80 10.85 -3.47
CA ARG A 125 6.41 11.22 -3.81
C ARG A 125 5.43 10.95 -2.67
N ARG A 126 5.60 9.84 -1.93
CA ARG A 126 4.82 9.60 -0.71
C ARG A 126 5.04 10.70 0.33
N GLN A 127 6.30 11.03 0.62
CA GLN A 127 6.63 12.11 1.55
C GLN A 127 5.96 13.43 1.12
N LYS A 128 6.02 13.78 -0.17
CA LYS A 128 5.35 14.98 -0.69
C LYS A 128 3.83 14.92 -0.58
N ALA A 129 3.22 13.76 -0.75
CA ALA A 129 1.79 13.58 -0.53
C ALA A 129 1.40 13.84 0.94
N LEU A 130 2.21 13.42 1.91
CA LEU A 130 1.98 13.76 3.32
C LEU A 130 2.19 15.26 3.61
N GLU A 131 3.27 15.85 3.08
CA GLU A 131 3.57 17.28 3.25
C GLU A 131 2.44 18.19 2.76
N PHE A 132 1.68 17.73 1.76
CA PHE A 132 0.50 18.43 1.25
C PHE A 132 -0.57 18.69 2.32
N PHE A 133 -0.65 17.87 3.35
CA PHE A 133 -1.56 18.06 4.50
C PHE A 133 -0.85 18.77 5.66
N VAL A 134 0.41 18.43 5.92
CA VAL A 134 1.17 18.96 7.07
C VAL A 134 1.51 20.44 6.90
N ILE A 135 1.92 20.87 5.70
CA ILE A 135 2.34 22.26 5.45
C ILE A 135 1.18 23.23 5.66
N PRO A 136 -0.04 23.01 5.10
CA PRO A 136 -1.17 23.89 5.37
C PRO A 136 -1.52 24.00 6.86
N ILE A 137 -1.49 22.89 7.62
CA ILE A 137 -1.74 22.93 9.06
C ILE A 137 -0.70 23.82 9.76
N ARG A 138 0.59 23.65 9.44
CA ARG A 138 1.65 24.49 10.01
C ARG A 138 1.46 25.97 9.68
N ASN A 139 1.14 26.29 8.43
CA ASN A 139 0.92 27.66 7.98
C ASN A 139 -0.31 28.27 8.67
N ALA A 140 -1.37 27.48 8.90
CA ALA A 140 -2.55 27.93 9.63
C ALA A 140 -2.21 28.28 11.09
N MET A 141 -1.33 27.51 11.75
CA MET A 141 -0.88 27.85 13.11
C MET A 141 -0.10 29.16 13.12
N GLN A 142 0.82 29.36 12.17
CA GLN A 142 1.59 30.61 12.06
C GLN A 142 0.70 31.82 11.78
N ALA A 143 -0.31 31.66 10.94
CA ALA A 143 -1.29 32.70 10.66
C ALA A 143 -2.17 33.00 11.89
N PHE A 144 -2.55 31.98 12.67
CA PHE A 144 -3.28 32.15 13.92
C PHE A 144 -2.45 32.93 14.95
N ASP A 145 -1.17 32.58 15.12
CA ASP A 145 -0.23 33.32 15.98
C ASP A 145 -0.11 34.80 15.56
N ALA A 146 -0.18 35.07 14.25
CA ALA A 146 -0.13 36.42 13.69
C ALA A 146 -1.47 37.18 13.74
N GLY A 147 -2.51 36.60 14.34
CA GLY A 147 -3.86 37.19 14.38
C GLY A 147 -4.61 37.16 13.05
N GLY A 148 -4.15 36.35 12.09
CA GLY A 148 -4.80 36.13 10.79
C GLY A 148 -5.97 35.14 10.84
N PHE A 149 -6.16 34.45 11.97
CA PHE A 149 -7.29 33.57 12.23
C PHE A 149 -7.89 33.84 13.61
N ASP A 150 -9.21 33.76 13.70
CA ASP A 150 -9.88 33.50 14.98
C ASP A 150 -10.01 31.98 15.25
N ASN A 151 -10.46 31.63 16.46
CA ASN A 151 -10.62 30.24 16.87
C ASN A 151 -11.59 29.45 15.97
N ASN A 152 -12.69 30.06 15.54
CA ASN A 152 -13.71 29.38 14.75
C ASN A 152 -13.20 29.11 13.33
N GLN A 153 -12.51 30.08 12.73
CA GLN A 153 -11.89 29.93 11.42
C GLN A 153 -10.81 28.85 11.44
N LEU A 154 -10.01 28.78 12.51
CA LEU A 154 -9.01 27.74 12.66
C LEU A 154 -9.62 26.35 12.79
N LEU A 155 -10.66 26.20 13.63
CA LEU A 155 -11.36 24.92 13.78
C LEU A 155 -12.01 24.47 12.46
N LEU A 156 -12.62 25.40 11.71
CA LEU A 156 -13.21 25.12 10.41
C LEU A 156 -12.15 24.67 9.39
N PHE A 157 -10.99 25.34 9.37
CA PHE A 157 -9.86 24.96 8.54
C PHE A 157 -9.36 23.54 8.86
N LEU A 158 -9.20 23.23 10.16
CA LEU A 158 -8.77 21.91 10.61
C LEU A 158 -9.79 20.83 10.20
N LYS A 159 -11.08 21.09 10.39
CA LYS A 159 -12.16 20.17 9.98
C LYS A 159 -12.08 19.82 8.49
N PHE A 160 -11.98 20.81 7.61
CA PHE A 160 -11.86 20.56 6.17
C PHE A 160 -10.57 19.85 5.81
N THR A 161 -9.47 20.17 6.50
CA THR A 161 -8.19 19.50 6.27
C THR A 161 -8.24 18.03 6.68
N PHE A 162 -8.87 17.71 7.82
CA PHE A 162 -9.04 16.34 8.29
C PHE A 162 -9.95 15.52 7.39
N GLN A 163 -11.06 16.10 6.91
CA GLN A 163 -11.92 15.42 5.93
C GLN A 163 -11.16 15.04 4.67
N ARG A 164 -10.39 15.98 4.12
CA ARG A 164 -9.56 15.73 2.94
C ARG A 164 -8.47 14.67 3.21
N PHE A 165 -7.94 14.62 4.44
CA PHE A 165 -6.97 13.60 4.83
C PHE A 165 -7.64 12.23 4.89
N GLU A 166 -8.82 12.12 5.50
CA GLU A 166 -9.61 10.88 5.49
C GLU A 166 -9.91 10.42 4.06
N ASP A 167 -10.30 11.35 3.18
CA ASP A 167 -10.58 11.08 1.77
C ASP A 167 -9.33 10.56 1.02
N TRP A 168 -8.12 11.02 1.39
CA TRP A 168 -6.87 10.52 0.82
C TRP A 168 -6.65 9.03 1.09
N GLY A 169 -7.23 8.48 2.16
CA GLY A 169 -7.19 7.05 2.46
C GLY A 169 -8.03 6.18 1.53
N GLN A 170 -8.87 6.76 0.67
CA GLN A 170 -9.80 6.01 -0.18
C GLN A 170 -9.07 5.30 -1.33
N PRO A 171 -9.45 4.05 -1.70
CA PRO A 171 -8.69 3.22 -2.66
C PRO A 171 -8.38 3.87 -4.02
N LYS A 172 -9.23 4.80 -4.46
CA LYS A 172 -9.09 5.54 -5.72
C LYS A 172 -7.97 6.59 -5.72
N GLU A 173 -7.52 7.01 -4.54
CA GLU A 173 -6.56 8.10 -4.39
C GLU A 173 -5.12 7.61 -4.54
N GLU A 174 -4.24 8.49 -5.03
CA GLU A 174 -2.82 8.17 -5.15
C GLU A 174 -2.20 7.98 -3.76
N TYR A 175 -1.51 6.87 -3.53
CA TYR A 175 -0.95 6.51 -2.22
C TYR A 175 -1.99 6.26 -1.12
N SER A 176 -3.20 5.85 -1.49
CA SER A 176 -4.32 5.60 -0.56
C SER A 176 -3.96 4.78 0.68
N LEU A 177 -3.19 3.70 0.54
CA LEU A 177 -2.74 2.91 1.69
C LEU A 177 -1.88 3.73 2.67
N PHE A 178 -1.02 4.62 2.17
CA PHE A 178 -0.24 5.51 3.03
C PHE A 178 -1.13 6.57 3.68
N GLY A 179 -2.09 7.13 2.95
CA GLY A 179 -3.05 8.09 3.49
C GLY A 179 -3.88 7.49 4.62
N LYS A 180 -4.42 6.29 4.41
CA LYS A 180 -5.15 5.52 5.42
C LYS A 180 -4.28 5.26 6.66
N PHE A 181 -3.06 4.73 6.46
CA PHE A 181 -2.13 4.49 7.56
C PHE A 181 -1.81 5.77 8.34
N ALA A 182 -1.53 6.88 7.66
CA ALA A 182 -1.18 8.15 8.29
C ALA A 182 -2.37 8.79 9.04
N PHE A 183 -3.60 8.61 8.56
CA PHE A 183 -4.81 9.06 9.25
C PHE A 183 -5.09 8.22 10.51
N GLU A 184 -4.98 6.89 10.41
CA GLU A 184 -5.14 5.98 11.56
C GLU A 184 -4.04 6.17 12.61
N ASN A 185 -2.84 6.56 12.18
CA ASN A 185 -1.67 6.79 13.03
C ASN A 185 -1.34 8.30 13.15
N PHE A 186 -2.36 9.15 13.13
CA PHE A 186 -2.18 10.61 13.10
C PHE A 186 -1.29 11.13 14.23
N SER A 187 -1.49 10.64 15.47
CA SER A 187 -0.72 11.08 16.63
C SER A 187 0.77 10.69 16.56
N SER A 188 1.08 9.47 16.12
CA SER A 188 2.46 8.97 16.09
C SER A 188 3.22 9.39 14.84
N LEU A 189 2.52 9.74 13.75
CA LEU A 189 3.13 10.08 12.47
C LEU A 189 3.00 11.57 12.15
N VAL A 190 1.78 12.10 12.11
CA VAL A 190 1.49 13.45 11.62
C VAL A 190 1.79 14.53 12.66
N LEU A 191 1.33 14.35 13.91
CA LEU A 191 1.58 15.34 14.98
C LEU A 191 3.07 15.57 15.24
N THR A 192 3.91 14.56 14.99
CA THR A 192 5.37 14.66 15.15
C THR A 192 5.99 15.71 14.23
N LEU A 193 5.34 16.01 13.10
CA LEU A 193 5.76 17.00 12.10
C LEU A 193 5.22 18.41 12.35
N LEU A 194 4.36 18.57 13.36
CA LEU A 194 3.70 19.83 13.70
C LEU A 194 4.40 20.54 14.88
N PRO A 195 4.25 21.88 14.99
CA PRO A 195 4.84 22.66 16.07
C PRO A 195 4.41 22.16 17.46
N LYS A 196 5.37 21.99 18.38
CA LYS A 196 5.12 21.38 19.70
C LYS A 196 3.99 22.07 20.49
N GLY A 197 3.91 23.41 20.44
CA GLY A 197 2.89 24.18 21.16
C GLY A 197 1.45 23.91 20.72
N TYR A 198 1.26 23.37 19.52
CA TYR A 198 -0.06 23.12 18.94
C TYR A 198 -0.48 21.65 18.96
N ARG A 199 0.42 20.72 19.28
CA ARG A 199 0.15 19.28 19.16
C ARG A 199 -1.07 18.84 19.97
N ALA A 200 -1.17 19.25 21.23
CA ALA A 200 -2.28 18.87 22.10
C ALA A 200 -3.63 19.40 21.58
N VAL A 201 -3.66 20.64 21.08
CA VAL A 201 -4.87 21.26 20.53
C VAL A 201 -5.30 20.57 19.23
N ILE A 202 -4.35 20.29 18.34
CA ILE A 202 -4.62 19.61 17.07
C ILE A 202 -5.04 18.15 17.30
N GLU A 203 -4.42 17.47 18.27
CA GLU A 203 -4.80 16.12 18.67
C GLU A 203 -6.23 16.06 19.19
N GLU A 204 -6.61 16.99 20.06
CA GLU A 204 -7.97 17.08 20.57
C GLU A 204 -8.98 17.44 19.46
N ALA A 205 -8.62 18.37 18.56
CA ALA A 205 -9.44 18.69 17.41
C ALA A 205 -9.64 17.47 16.49
N PHE A 206 -8.58 16.71 16.22
CA PHE A 206 -8.63 15.48 15.43
C PHE A 206 -9.50 14.41 16.09
N ARG A 207 -9.36 14.21 17.40
CA ARG A 207 -10.21 13.32 18.19
C ARG A 207 -11.68 13.71 18.09
N ARG A 208 -12.00 15.00 18.22
CA ARG A 208 -13.37 15.52 18.05
C ARG A 208 -13.88 15.33 16.63
N PHE A 209 -13.03 15.48 15.61
CA PHE A 209 -13.39 15.23 14.21
C PHE A 209 -13.82 13.77 14.02
N GLN A 210 -13.04 12.81 14.53
CA GLN A 210 -13.36 11.38 14.46
C GLN A 210 -14.68 11.02 15.16
N LEU A 211 -15.08 11.79 16.17
CA LEU A 211 -16.35 11.63 16.88
C LEU A 211 -17.54 12.38 16.23
N GLY A 212 -17.31 13.12 15.13
CA GLY A 212 -18.33 13.97 14.51
C GLY A 212 -18.69 15.21 15.34
N GLN A 213 -17.77 15.66 16.21
CA GLN A 213 -17.97 16.72 17.21
C GLN A 213 -17.12 17.97 16.93
N LEU A 214 -16.41 18.02 15.80
CA LEU A 214 -15.67 19.18 15.31
C LEU A 214 -16.51 19.91 14.24
#